data_AF-A0A7K7R969-F1
#
_entry.id   AF-A0A7K7R969-F1
#
_cell.length_a   1.000
_cell.length_b   1.000
_cell.length_c   1.000
_cell.angle_alpha   90.00
_cell.angle_beta   90.00
_cell.angle_gamma   90.00
#
_symmetry.space_group_name_H-M   'P 1'
#
loop_
_entity.id
_entity.type
_entity.pdbx_description
1 polymer ?
#
loop_
_entity_poly.entity_id
_entity_poly.type
_entity_poly.pdbx_seq_one_letter_code
_entity_poly.pdbx_strand_id
1 'polypeptide(L)'
;SKICQFKLVLLGESAVGKSSLVLRFVKGQFHEYQESTIGAAFLTQSVCLDDTTVKFEIWDTAGQERYHSLAPMYYRGAQAAIVV
;
A
#
# COMPACT_ATOMS: atom_id res chain seq x y z
N SER A 1 25.06 5.62 -2.22
CA SER A 1 23.81 5.14 -1.63
C SER A 1 23.32 3.92 -2.39
N LYS A 2 23.09 2.80 -1.70
CA LYS A 2 22.51 1.56 -2.27
C LYS A 2 21.01 1.78 -2.45
N ILE A 3 20.44 1.43 -3.60
CA ILE A 3 18.99 1.50 -3.82
C ILE A 3 18.41 0.09 -3.76
N CYS A 4 17.41 -0.10 -2.90
CA CYS A 4 16.67 -1.36 -2.79
C CYS A 4 15.19 -1.10 -3.08
N GLN A 5 14.53 -2.00 -3.81
CA GLN A 5 13.12 -1.90 -4.16
C GLN A 5 12.32 -3.05 -3.56
N PHE A 6 11.20 -2.74 -2.91
CA PHE A 6 10.33 -3.74 -2.29
C PHE A 6 8.87 -3.49 -2.67
N LYS A 7 8.21 -4.53 -3.15
CA LYS A 7 6.76 -4.55 -3.31
C LYS A 7 6.11 -4.77 -1.94
N LEU A 8 5.31 -3.80 -1.53
CA LEU A 8 4.54 -3.78 -0.30
C LEU A 8 3.05 -3.85 -0.66
N VAL A 9 2.29 -4.73 -0.02
CA VAL A 9 0.83 -4.81 -0.20
C VAL A 9 0.11 -4.50 1.11
N LEU A 10 -1.00 -3.78 1.04
CA LEU A 10 -1.91 -3.61 2.17
C LEU A 10 -3.12 -4.52 2.00
N LEU A 11 -3.45 -5.27 3.04
CA LEU A 11 -4.58 -6.21 3.09
C LEU A 11 -5.41 -5.90 4.34
N GLY A 12 -6.70 -6.25 4.29
CA GLY A 12 -7.66 -5.97 5.37
C GLY A 12 -9.04 -5.65 4.82
N GLU A 13 -10.05 -5.66 5.67
CA GLU A 13 -11.46 -5.43 5.30
C GLU A 13 -11.70 -4.00 4.75
N SER A 14 -12.86 -3.77 4.14
CA SER A 14 -13.24 -2.42 3.70
C SER A 14 -13.24 -1.45 4.89
N ALA A 15 -12.89 -0.18 4.63
CA ALA A 15 -12.92 0.92 5.61
C ALA A 15 -12.02 0.82 6.87
N VAL A 16 -11.14 -0.18 7.00
CA VAL A 16 -10.18 -0.27 8.13
C VAL A 16 -9.04 0.76 8.11
N GLY A 17 -8.94 1.59 7.07
CA GLY A 17 -7.98 2.70 7.01
C GLY A 17 -6.71 2.47 6.18
N LYS A 18 -6.62 1.39 5.38
CA LYS A 18 -5.49 1.09 4.48
C LYS A 18 -5.07 2.29 3.63
N SER A 19 -6.00 2.86 2.87
CA SER A 19 -5.75 4.00 1.98
C SER A 19 -5.30 5.25 2.75
N SER A 20 -5.85 5.47 3.96
CA SER A 20 -5.46 6.60 4.81
C SER A 20 -4.02 6.45 5.32
N LEU A 21 -3.59 5.24 5.67
CA LEU A 21 -2.20 4.97 6.04
C LEU A 21 -1.24 5.22 4.86
N VAL A 22 -1.59 4.73 3.67
CA VAL A 22 -0.77 4.94 2.47
C VAL A 22 -0.71 6.42 2.10
N LEU A 23 -1.83 7.13 2.15
CA LEU A 23 -1.88 8.56 1.90
C LEU A 23 -1.01 9.34 2.88
N ARG A 24 -1.09 9.01 4.18
CA ARG A 24 -0.26 9.64 5.21
C ARG A 24 1.22 9.37 4.97
N PHE A 25 1.59 8.14 4.62
CA PHE A 25 2.98 7.77 4.41
C PHE A 25 3.58 8.40 3.14
N VAL A 26 2.82 8.41 2.03
CA VAL A 26 3.30 8.89 0.72
C VAL A 26 3.25 10.41 0.63
N LYS A 27 2.15 11.03 1.11
CA LYS A 27 1.88 12.47 0.90
C LYS A 27 1.92 13.30 2.17
N GLY A 28 2.05 12.69 3.35
CA GLY A 28 1.93 13.42 4.61
C GLY A 28 0.54 13.99 4.83
N GLN A 29 -0.51 13.42 4.22
CA GLN A 29 -1.89 13.92 4.25
C GLN A 29 -2.85 12.94 4.93
N PHE A 30 -3.96 13.46 5.44
CA PHE A 30 -5.07 12.65 5.93
C PHE A 30 -6.37 13.39 5.60
N HIS A 31 -7.34 12.64 5.09
CA HIS A 31 -8.68 13.13 4.85
C HIS A 31 -9.62 12.42 5.82
N GLU A 32 -10.50 13.20 6.46
CA GLU A 32 -11.55 12.66 7.32
C GLU A 32 -12.48 11.72 6.53
N TYR A 33 -12.74 12.09 5.26
CA TYR A 33 -13.53 11.30 4.33
C TYR A 33 -12.62 10.80 3.20
N GLN A 34 -12.25 9.53 3.27
CA GLN A 34 -11.47 8.86 2.23
C GLN A 34 -12.38 8.00 1.36
N GLU A 35 -12.32 8.21 0.04
CA GLU A 35 -13.06 7.39 -0.91
C GLU A 35 -12.59 5.92 -0.88
N SER A 36 -13.52 5.00 -1.17
CA SER A 36 -13.18 3.58 -1.28
C SER A 36 -12.24 3.32 -2.45
N THR A 37 -11.16 2.57 -2.21
CA THR A 37 -10.31 2.06 -3.28
C THR A 37 -11.12 1.14 -4.21
N ILE A 38 -11.00 1.37 -5.52
CA ILE A 38 -11.60 0.53 -6.55
C ILE A 38 -10.52 -0.46 -7.02
N GLY A 39 -10.69 -1.75 -6.69
CA GLY A 39 -9.70 -2.78 -7.03
C GLY A 39 -8.41 -2.63 -6.24
N ALA A 40 -7.44 -1.88 -6.76
CA ALA A 40 -6.24 -1.48 -6.05
C ALA A 40 -5.63 -0.19 -6.61
N ALA A 41 -4.94 0.57 -5.78
CA ALA A 41 -4.12 1.70 -6.17
C ALA A 41 -2.63 1.36 -6.03
N PHE A 42 -1.84 1.83 -7.00
CA PHE A 42 -0.38 1.71 -6.99
C PHE A 42 0.26 3.06 -6.64
N LEU A 43 1.10 3.06 -5.61
CA LEU A 43 1.86 4.23 -5.18
C LEU A 43 3.33 3.87 -4.96
N THR A 44 4.20 4.86 -4.94
CA THR A 44 5.60 4.66 -4.56
C THR A 44 6.00 5.65 -3.49
N GLN A 45 6.89 5.20 -2.59
CA GLN A 45 7.52 6.07 -1.61
C GLN A 45 8.96 5.64 -1.38
N SER A 46 9.87 6.61 -1.36
CA SER A 46 11.28 6.36 -1.08
C SER A 46 11.64 6.87 0.31
N VAL A 47 12.33 6.05 1.09
CA VAL A 47 12.83 6.39 2.42
C VAL A 47 14.35 6.26 2.41
N CYS A 48 15.04 7.30 2.84
CA CYS A 48 16.49 7.27 3.04
C CYS A 48 16.80 6.74 4.45
N LEU A 49 17.53 5.64 4.52
CA LEU A 49 18.03 5.00 5.75
C LEU A 49 19.56 4.93 5.64
N ASP A 50 20.26 5.80 6.36
CA ASP A 50 21.72 5.91 6.31
C ASP A 50 22.25 5.93 4.85
N ASP A 51 23.02 4.92 4.46
CA ASP A 51 23.60 4.76 3.11
C ASP A 51 22.71 3.98 2.12
N THR A 52 21.45 3.70 2.48
CA THR A 52 20.50 2.94 1.67
C THR A 52 19.21 3.72 1.43
N THR A 53 18.81 3.85 0.16
CA THR A 53 17.48 4.32 -0.21
C THR A 53 16.57 3.12 -0.45
N VAL A 54 15.50 3.02 0.33
CA VAL A 54 14.47 2.00 0.17
C VAL A 54 13.30 2.59 -0.60
N LYS A 55 13.03 2.05 -1.79
CA LYS A 55 11.86 2.39 -2.60
C LYS A 55 10.77 1.34 -2.39
N PHE A 56 9.65 1.75 -1.80
CA PHE A 56 8.46 0.94 -1.70
C PHE A 56 7.59 1.10 -2.95
N GLU A 57 7.16 -0.02 -3.50
CA GLU A 57 6.10 -0.15 -4.49
C GLU A 57 4.85 -0.66 -3.80
N ILE A 58 3.97 0.28 -3.45
CA ILE A 58 2.86 0.07 -2.53
C ILE A 58 1.59 -0.24 -3.31
N TRP A 59 0.99 -1.38 -3.00
CA TRP A 59 -0.32 -1.81 -3.49
C TRP A 59 -1.35 -1.64 -2.37
N ASP A 60 -2.10 -0.54 -2.42
CA ASP A 60 -3.29 -0.33 -1.58
C ASP A 60 -4.46 -1.09 -2.20
N THR A 61 -4.96 -2.14 -1.53
CA THR A 61 -6.04 -2.98 -2.08
C THR A 61 -7.41 -2.60 -1.57
N ALA A 62 -8.44 -2.81 -2.37
CA ALA A 62 -9.82 -2.72 -1.94
C ALA A 62 -10.17 -3.90 -1.03
N GLY A 63 -10.75 -3.60 0.14
CA GLY A 63 -11.20 -4.62 1.10
C GLY A 63 -12.65 -5.08 0.91
N GLN A 64 -13.33 -4.62 -0.14
CA GLN A 64 -14.73 -4.99 -0.42
C GLN A 64 -14.78 -6.41 -1.01
N GLU A 65 -15.78 -7.19 -0.59
CA GLU A 65 -16.00 -8.59 -1.02
C GLU A 65 -16.01 -8.78 -2.55
N ARG A 66 -16.56 -7.81 -3.30
CA ARG A 66 -16.61 -7.86 -4.77
C ARG A 66 -15.23 -7.93 -5.43
N TYR A 67 -14.17 -7.56 -4.73
CA TYR A 67 -12.78 -7.61 -5.21
C TYR A 67 -11.99 -8.78 -4.63
N HIS A 68 -12.61 -9.66 -3.84
CA HIS A 68 -11.91 -10.74 -3.16
C HIS A 68 -11.13 -11.65 -4.12
N SER A 69 -11.69 -11.94 -5.30
CA SER A 69 -11.04 -12.74 -6.34
C SER A 69 -9.78 -12.10 -6.94
N LEU A 70 -9.61 -10.77 -6.78
CA LEU A 70 -8.43 -10.05 -7.24
C LEU A 70 -7.30 -10.08 -6.20
N ALA A 71 -7.57 -10.31 -4.91
CA ALA A 71 -6.55 -10.25 -3.86
C ALA A 71 -5.27 -11.06 -4.19
N PRO A 72 -5.35 -12.31 -4.70
CA PRO A 72 -4.17 -13.09 -5.08
C PRO A 72 -3.25 -12.43 -6.11
N MET A 73 -3.79 -11.60 -7.00
CA MET A 73 -2.99 -10.90 -8.00
C MET A 73 -2.13 -9.80 -7.37
N TYR A 74 -2.63 -9.16 -6.30
CA TYR A 74 -1.97 -8.01 -5.68
C TYR A 74 -0.84 -8.43 -4.74
N TYR A 75 -1.03 -9.46 -3.91
CA TYR A 75 0.02 -9.92 -2.99
C TYR A 75 1.03 -10.89 -3.63
N ARG A 76 0.78 -11.42 -4.84
CA ARG A 76 1.75 -12.28 -5.55
C ARG A 76 3.09 -11.55 -5.71
N GLY A 77 4.16 -12.16 -5.22
CA GLY A 77 5.52 -11.62 -5.30
C GLY A 77 5.77 -10.38 -4.43
N ALA A 78 4.85 -10.02 -3.53
CA ALA A 78 5.12 -9.00 -2.52
C ALA A 78 6.18 -9.51 -1.54
N GLN A 79 7.17 -8.67 -1.22
CA GLN A 79 8.18 -8.98 -0.20
C GLN A 79 7.66 -8.71 1.22
N ALA A 80 6.64 -7.85 1.35
CA ALA A 80 6.04 -7.51 2.64
C ALA A 80 4.53 -7.25 2.50
N ALA A 81 3.80 -7.46 3.59
CA ALA A 81 2.39 -7.13 3.71
C ALA A 81 2.13 -6.37 5.03
N ILE A 82 1.22 -5.40 4.98
CA ILE A 82 0.61 -4.78 6.16
C ILE A 82 -0.84 -5.27 6.20
N VAL A 83 -1.21 -5.90 7.31
CA VAL A 83 -2.60 -6.33 7.58
C VAL A 83 -3.18 -5.34 8.58
N VAL A 84 -4.32 -4.75 8.22
CA VAL A 84 -5.02 -3.69 8.97
C VAL A 84 -6.42 -4.16 9.33
#